data_AF-A0A4Q3ZFB3-F1
#
_entry.id   AF-A0A4Q3ZFB3-F1
#
_cell.length_a   1.000
_cell.length_b   1.000
_cell.length_c   1.000
_cell.angle_alpha   90.00
_cell.angle_beta   90.00
_cell.angle_gamma   90.00
#
_symmetry.space_group_name_H-M   'P 1'
#
loop_
_entity.id
_entity.type
_entity.pdbx_description
1 polymer ?
#
loop_
_entity_poly.entity_id
_entity_poly.type
_entity_poly.pdbx_seq_one_letter_code
_entity_poly.pdbx_strand_id
1 'polypeptide(L)'
;VVLGKTGRNFGAGMSGGIAYVLDEDDTFESRANMAMVELEPIPEEEMLRAREFGESGDLLTAGVVEIMHDLQRRDAERLYQLILRHKTFTGSSRANHILSNWDEYLPKFRKVMPTEYRKALQKMEKAREEAQRVAAE
;
A
#
# COMPACT_ATOMS: atom_id res chain seq x y z
N VAL A 1 5.32 6.20 -2.54
CA VAL A 1 5.57 5.07 -3.47
C VAL A 1 6.98 5.20 -4.01
N VAL A 2 7.73 4.11 -4.07
CA VAL A 2 9.09 4.04 -4.61
C VAL A 2 9.11 3.02 -5.74
N LEU A 3 9.35 3.48 -6.96
CA LEU A 3 9.32 2.65 -8.18
C LEU A 3 10.71 2.16 -8.59
N GLY A 4 11.67 2.03 -7.67
CA GLY A 4 13.05 1.69 -8.02
C GLY A 4 13.88 1.27 -6.81
N LYS A 5 15.17 1.05 -7.03
CA LYS A 5 16.09 0.57 -5.98
C LYS A 5 16.16 1.57 -4.82
N THR A 6 16.07 1.03 -3.61
CA THR A 6 16.20 1.77 -2.36
C THR A 6 17.63 1.72 -1.81
N GLY A 7 17.96 2.70 -0.99
CA GLY A 7 19.22 2.76 -0.24
C GLY A 7 19.20 1.90 1.03
N ARG A 8 20.35 1.82 1.71
CA ARG A 8 20.49 1.13 2.99
C ARG A 8 19.72 1.86 4.09
N ASN A 9 19.26 1.10 5.09
CA ASN A 9 18.55 1.58 6.27
C ASN A 9 17.20 2.27 5.95
N PHE A 10 16.50 1.76 4.94
CA PHE A 10 15.20 2.29 4.53
C PHE A 10 14.19 2.16 5.67
N GLY A 11 13.44 3.23 5.95
CA GLY A 11 12.43 3.24 7.01
C GLY A 11 12.96 3.57 8.41
N ALA A 12 14.25 3.87 8.56
CA ALA A 12 14.78 4.39 9.82
C ALA A 12 14.12 5.72 10.19
N GLY A 13 13.58 5.83 11.41
CA GLY A 13 12.88 7.02 11.88
C GLY A 13 11.48 7.21 11.28
N MET A 14 10.94 6.22 10.58
CA MET A 14 9.56 6.26 10.08
C MET A 14 8.60 6.17 11.27
N SER A 15 7.94 7.28 11.60
CA SER A 15 7.04 7.38 12.77
C SER A 15 5.55 7.22 12.42
N GLY A 16 5.19 7.24 11.13
CA GLY A 16 3.82 7.04 10.68
C GLY A 16 3.68 6.97 9.16
N GLY A 17 2.56 6.41 8.71
CA GLY A 17 2.22 6.28 7.28
C GLY A 17 2.59 4.92 6.68
N ILE A 18 2.35 4.80 5.37
CA ILE A 18 2.66 3.62 4.56
C ILE A 18 3.57 4.03 3.43
N ALA A 19 4.56 3.20 3.14
CA ALA A 19 5.29 3.25 1.89
C ALA A 19 5.06 1.96 1.09
N TYR A 20 5.00 2.09 -0.23
CA TYR A 20 5.04 0.95 -1.14
C TYR A 20 6.35 1.02 -1.91
N VAL A 21 7.12 -0.06 -1.90
CA VAL A 21 8.43 -0.16 -2.50
C VAL A 21 8.44 -1.29 -3.51
N LEU A 22 8.85 -1.01 -4.73
CA LEU A 22 9.05 -2.01 -5.76
C LEU A 22 10.38 -2.75 -5.52
N ASP A 23 10.33 -4.05 -5.28
CA ASP A 23 11.48 -4.92 -5.11
C ASP A 23 11.58 -5.94 -6.25
N GLU A 24 12.32 -5.59 -7.30
CA GLU A 24 12.51 -6.48 -8.47
C GLU A 24 13.54 -7.59 -8.22
N ASP A 25 14.43 -7.41 -7.24
CA ASP A 25 15.57 -8.30 -6.98
C ASP A 25 15.39 -9.16 -5.70
N ASP A 26 14.25 -9.02 -5.00
CA ASP A 26 13.99 -9.60 -3.65
C ASP A 26 15.08 -9.31 -2.62
N THR A 27 15.74 -8.15 -2.75
CA THR A 27 16.87 -7.72 -1.90
C THR A 27 16.48 -6.60 -0.95
N PHE A 28 15.25 -6.09 -1.03
CA PHE A 28 14.83 -4.94 -0.25
C PHE A 28 14.83 -5.21 1.25
N GLU A 29 14.49 -6.43 1.67
CA GLU A 29 14.51 -6.84 3.08
C GLU A 29 15.88 -6.58 3.74
N SER A 30 16.97 -6.88 3.03
CA SER A 30 18.34 -6.63 3.50
C SER A 30 18.69 -5.14 3.68
N ARG A 31 17.93 -4.25 3.04
CA ARG A 31 18.14 -2.79 3.05
C ARG A 31 17.16 -2.07 3.95
N ALA A 32 16.09 -2.72 4.38
CA ALA A 32 15.10 -2.14 5.28
C ALA A 32 15.55 -2.19 6.74
N ASN A 33 15.12 -1.22 7.54
CA ASN A 33 15.34 -1.24 8.98
C ASN A 33 14.29 -2.12 9.67
N MET A 34 14.53 -3.42 9.70
CA MET A 34 13.60 -4.40 10.29
C MET A 34 13.37 -4.23 11.81
N ALA A 35 14.15 -3.38 12.50
CA ALA A 35 13.90 -3.05 13.90
C ALA A 35 12.75 -2.04 14.09
N MET A 36 12.42 -1.27 13.05
CA MET A 36 11.42 -0.20 13.11
C MET A 36 10.29 -0.39 12.10
N VAL A 37 10.53 -1.14 11.02
CA VAL A 37 9.58 -1.32 9.94
C VAL A 37 9.38 -2.79 9.65
N GLU A 38 8.21 -3.10 9.13
CA GLU A 38 7.83 -4.46 8.72
C GLU A 38 7.31 -4.42 7.29
N LEU A 39 7.62 -5.49 6.57
CA LEU A 39 7.35 -5.66 5.15
C LEU A 39 6.18 -6.63 4.97
N GLU A 40 5.13 -6.20 4.30
CA GLU A 40 4.00 -7.06 3.93
C GLU A 40 3.89 -7.13 2.40
N PRO A 41 3.68 -8.32 1.81
CA PRO A 41 3.26 -8.42 0.42
C PRO A 41 1.83 -7.88 0.24
N ILE A 42 1.51 -7.40 -0.95
CA ILE A 42 0.13 -7.08 -1.31
C ILE A 42 -0.63 -8.39 -1.55
N PRO A 43 -1.75 -8.66 -0.85
CA PRO A 43 -2.44 -9.94 -0.97
C PRO A 43 -3.14 -10.08 -2.32
N GLU A 44 -3.17 -11.30 -2.87
CA GLU A 44 -3.73 -11.60 -4.19
C GLU A 44 -5.23 -11.26 -4.31
N GLU A 45 -5.97 -11.29 -3.20
CA GLU A 45 -7.37 -10.88 -3.15
C GLU A 45 -7.57 -9.41 -3.58
N GLU A 46 -6.61 -8.54 -3.28
CA GLU A 46 -6.66 -7.15 -3.74
C GLU A 46 -6.27 -7.01 -5.21
N MET A 47 -5.41 -7.90 -5.71
CA MET A 47 -5.08 -7.98 -7.14
C MET A 47 -6.32 -8.33 -7.97
N LEU A 48 -7.09 -9.31 -7.50
CA LEU A 48 -8.34 -9.73 -8.14
C LEU A 48 -9.38 -8.61 -8.13
N ARG A 49 -9.56 -7.93 -6.99
CA ARG A 49 -10.45 -6.76 -6.90
C ARG A 49 -10.04 -5.64 -7.83
N ALA A 50 -8.75 -5.33 -7.94
CA ALA A 50 -8.26 -4.28 -8.84
C ALA A 50 -8.61 -4.55 -10.31
N ARG A 51 -8.68 -5.82 -10.74
CA ARG A 51 -9.17 -6.21 -12.07
C ARG A 51 -10.67 -5.99 -12.24
N GLU A 52 -11.47 -6.33 -11.23
CA GLU A 52 -12.94 -6.13 -11.25
C GLU A 52 -13.33 -4.63 -11.24
N PHE A 53 -12.54 -3.78 -10.57
CA PHE A 53 -12.76 -2.33 -10.56
C PHE A 53 -12.50 -1.66 -11.92
N GLY A 54 -11.79 -2.30 -12.85
CA GLY A 54 -11.53 -1.79 -14.20
C GLY A 54 -12.76 -1.77 -15.12
N GLU A 55 -13.83 -2.51 -14.80
CA GLU A 55 -15.04 -2.59 -15.63
C GLU A 55 -16.15 -1.61 -15.22
N SER A 56 -16.12 -1.07 -14.00
CA SER A 56 -17.15 -0.14 -13.51
C SER A 56 -16.63 1.30 -13.55
N GLY A 57 -16.71 1.91 -14.72
CA GLY A 57 -16.28 3.28 -14.99
C GLY A 57 -17.09 4.37 -14.29
N ASP A 58 -16.94 4.52 -12.98
CA ASP A 58 -17.34 5.76 -12.30
C ASP A 58 -16.45 6.08 -11.09
N LEU A 59 -15.29 6.68 -11.39
CA LEU A 59 -14.26 7.04 -10.40
C LEU A 59 -14.53 8.40 -9.72
N LEU A 60 -15.70 9.02 -9.95
CA LEU A 60 -15.97 10.39 -9.52
C LEU A 60 -16.86 10.51 -8.28
N THR A 61 -17.59 9.46 -7.86
CA THR A 61 -18.67 9.64 -6.86
C THR A 61 -18.51 8.85 -5.55
N ALA A 62 -17.51 7.98 -5.39
CA ALA A 62 -17.31 7.27 -4.12
C ALA A 62 -15.84 7.29 -3.63
N GLY A 63 -15.58 8.03 -2.55
CA GLY A 63 -14.66 7.51 -1.53
C GLY A 63 -13.15 7.62 -1.76
N VAL A 64 -12.64 8.57 -2.57
CA VAL A 64 -11.17 8.83 -2.61
C VAL A 64 -10.62 9.13 -1.21
N VAL A 65 -11.42 9.77 -0.36
CA VAL A 65 -11.08 10.04 1.05
C VAL A 65 -11.07 8.74 1.87
N GLU A 66 -12.04 7.84 1.69
CA GLU A 66 -12.07 6.55 2.41
C GLU A 66 -10.91 5.63 1.99
N ILE A 67 -10.57 5.59 0.70
CA ILE A 67 -9.42 4.83 0.18
C ILE A 67 -8.09 5.40 0.71
N MET A 68 -8.03 6.68 1.11
CA MET A 68 -6.85 7.26 1.74
C MET A 68 -6.75 6.99 3.24
N HIS A 69 -7.88 6.76 3.93
CA HIS A 69 -7.92 6.48 5.37
C HIS A 69 -7.79 5.00 5.72
N ASP A 70 -8.12 4.09 4.81
CA ASP A 70 -8.06 2.65 5.06
C ASP A 70 -6.64 2.11 4.86
N LEU A 71 -5.79 2.24 5.88
CA LEU A 71 -4.38 1.85 5.83
C LEU A 71 -4.18 0.33 5.78
N GLN A 72 -5.25 -0.46 5.86
CA GLN A 72 -5.22 -1.92 5.88
C GLN A 72 -5.91 -2.57 4.68
N ARG A 73 -6.78 -1.86 3.96
CA ARG A 73 -7.55 -2.41 2.83
C ARG A 73 -7.40 -1.55 1.59
N ARG A 74 -7.36 -2.19 0.43
CA ARG A 74 -7.26 -1.59 -0.92
C ARG A 74 -5.88 -0.99 -1.21
N ASP A 75 -4.83 -1.62 -0.72
CA ASP A 75 -3.45 -1.23 -1.00
C ASP A 75 -3.13 -1.27 -2.50
N ALA A 76 -3.59 -2.29 -3.23
CA ALA A 76 -3.39 -2.40 -4.68
C ALA A 76 -4.02 -1.22 -5.45
N GLU A 77 -5.28 -0.89 -5.14
CA GLU A 77 -6.00 0.22 -5.78
C GLU A 77 -5.32 1.57 -5.48
N ARG A 78 -4.95 1.78 -4.21
CA ARG A 78 -4.23 3.00 -3.79
C ARG A 78 -2.90 3.10 -4.54
N LEU A 79 -2.12 2.02 -4.60
CA LEU A 79 -0.84 1.99 -5.30
C LEU A 79 -1.02 2.32 -6.79
N TYR A 80 -2.00 1.70 -7.44
CA TYR A 80 -2.33 1.97 -8.85
C TYR A 80 -2.65 3.45 -9.07
N GLN A 81 -3.53 4.03 -8.25
CA GLN A 81 -3.90 5.45 -8.33
C GLN A 81 -2.70 6.38 -8.12
N LEU A 82 -1.82 6.07 -7.17
CA LEU A 82 -0.61 6.86 -6.91
C LEU A 82 0.36 6.82 -8.10
N ILE A 83 0.53 5.65 -8.72
CA ILE A 83 1.40 5.47 -9.90
C ILE A 83 0.79 6.13 -11.13
N LEU A 84 -0.53 6.00 -11.33
CA LEU A 84 -1.26 6.64 -12.41
C LEU A 84 -1.16 8.16 -12.31
N ARG A 85 -1.40 8.74 -11.13
CA ARG A 85 -1.19 10.18 -10.90
C ARG A 85 0.25 10.57 -11.22
N HIS A 86 1.23 9.82 -10.73
CA HIS A 86 2.63 10.11 -11.01
C HIS A 86 2.94 10.07 -12.52
N LYS A 87 2.46 9.07 -13.27
CA LYS A 87 2.57 9.02 -14.73
C LYS A 87 1.96 10.25 -15.37
N THR A 88 0.73 10.63 -15.00
CA THR A 88 0.03 11.78 -15.58
C THR A 88 0.75 13.11 -15.30
N PHE A 89 1.28 13.30 -14.08
CA PHE A 89 1.97 14.54 -13.70
C PHE A 89 3.41 14.63 -14.20
N THR A 90 4.10 13.50 -14.41
CA THR A 90 5.55 13.50 -14.72
C THR A 90 5.89 12.94 -16.09
N GLY A 91 4.97 12.24 -16.76
CA GLY A 91 5.24 11.52 -18.01
C GLY A 91 6.18 10.32 -17.86
N SER A 92 6.41 9.83 -16.63
CA SER A 92 7.37 8.77 -16.35
C SER A 92 7.13 7.50 -17.17
N SER A 93 8.11 7.13 -18.01
CA SER A 93 8.09 5.92 -18.84
C SER A 93 8.05 4.66 -17.98
N ARG A 94 8.73 4.69 -16.81
CA ARG A 94 8.74 3.57 -15.86
C ARG A 94 7.40 3.38 -15.19
N ALA A 95 6.72 4.46 -14.80
CA ALA A 95 5.36 4.38 -14.29
C ALA A 95 4.39 3.84 -15.34
N ASN A 96 4.53 4.25 -16.61
CA ASN A 96 3.76 3.68 -17.70
C ASN A 96 4.00 2.18 -17.86
N HIS A 97 5.25 1.74 -17.85
CA HIS A 97 5.59 0.32 -17.97
C HIS A 97 4.98 -0.52 -16.83
N ILE A 98 5.07 -0.03 -15.59
CA ILE A 98 4.49 -0.72 -14.42
C ILE A 98 2.98 -0.84 -14.54
N LEU A 99 2.28 0.22 -14.99
CA LEU A 99 0.82 0.18 -15.18
C LEU A 99 0.42 -0.74 -16.34
N SER A 100 1.22 -0.84 -17.40
CA SER A 100 0.96 -1.75 -18.51
C SER A 100 1.15 -3.22 -18.14
N ASN A 101 2.06 -3.52 -17.20
CA ASN A 101 2.37 -4.89 -16.75
C ASN A 101 1.98 -5.08 -15.27
N TRP A 102 0.83 -4.52 -14.87
CA TRP A 102 0.44 -4.41 -13.46
C TRP A 102 0.44 -5.75 -12.71
N ASP A 103 -0.10 -6.81 -13.33
CA ASP A 103 -0.19 -8.13 -12.74
C ASP A 103 1.17 -8.80 -12.46
N GLU A 104 2.20 -8.45 -13.24
CA GLU A 104 3.55 -8.95 -13.02
C GLU A 104 4.29 -8.15 -11.95
N TYR A 105 4.00 -6.85 -11.85
CA TYR A 105 4.68 -5.94 -10.94
C TYR A 105 4.05 -5.90 -9.55
N LEU A 106 2.74 -6.07 -9.42
CA LEU A 106 2.03 -6.04 -8.15
C LEU A 106 2.63 -6.97 -7.07
N PRO A 107 2.91 -8.27 -7.33
CA PRO A 107 3.49 -9.16 -6.32
C PRO A 107 4.92 -8.75 -5.91
N LYS A 108 5.61 -7.95 -6.73
CA LYS A 108 6.95 -7.42 -6.44
C LYS A 108 6.92 -6.19 -5.53
N PHE A 109 5.74 -5.64 -5.23
CA PHE A 109 5.62 -4.53 -4.28
C PHE A 109 5.58 -5.03 -2.83
N ARG A 110 6.40 -4.40 -2.01
CA ARG A 110 6.38 -4.55 -0.55
C ARG A 110 5.76 -3.31 0.08
N LYS A 111 4.74 -3.54 0.90
CA LYS A 111 4.17 -2.55 1.81
C LYS A 111 5.09 -2.43 3.01
N VAL A 112 5.44 -1.20 3.37
CA VAL A 112 6.32 -0.86 4.48
C VAL A 112 5.51 -0.07 5.48
N MET A 113 5.42 -0.58 6.70
CA MET A 113 4.75 0.10 7.82
C MET A 113 5.63 0.09 9.07
N PRO A 114 5.62 1.17 9.88
CA PRO A 114 6.33 1.16 11.14
C PRO A 114 5.69 0.16 12.10
N THR A 115 6.50 -0.64 12.79
CA THR A 115 6.03 -1.66 13.72
C THR A 115 5.21 -1.06 14.86
N GLU A 116 5.66 0.06 15.42
CA GLU A 116 4.93 0.75 16.50
C GLU A 116 3.61 1.35 16.02
N TYR A 117 3.56 1.81 14.77
CA TYR A 117 2.35 2.33 14.17
C TYR A 117 1.33 1.21 13.90
N ARG A 118 1.76 0.05 13.40
CA ARG A 118 0.90 -1.14 13.23
C ARG A 118 0.28 -1.56 14.56
N LYS A 119 1.08 -1.64 15.64
CA LYS A 119 0.59 -1.98 16.99
C LYS A 119 -0.47 -0.99 17.48
N ALA A 120 -0.26 0.30 17.26
CA ALA A 120 -1.22 1.32 17.63
C ALA A 120 -2.55 1.16 16.87
N LEU A 121 -2.50 0.93 15.56
CA LEU A 121 -3.70 0.69 14.73
C LEU A 121 -4.49 -0.54 15.21
N GLN A 122 -3.82 -1.67 15.43
CA GLN A 122 -4.47 -2.89 15.93
C GLN A 122 -5.14 -2.69 17.28
N LYS A 123 -4.50 -1.93 18.19
CA LYS A 123 -5.08 -1.62 19.50
C LYS A 123 -6.33 -0.77 19.38
N MET A 124 -6.34 0.21 18.49
CA MET A 124 -7.52 1.06 18.25
C MET A 124 -8.65 0.29 17.56
N GLU A 125 -8.33 -0.59 16.61
CA GLU A 125 -9.30 -1.45 15.93
C GLU A 125 -9.99 -2.38 16.93
N LYS A 126 -9.21 -3.11 17.74
CA LYS A 126 -9.75 -3.99 18.77
C LYS A 126 -10.62 -3.24 19.79
N ALA A 127 -10.18 -2.07 20.26
CA ALA A 127 -10.97 -1.25 21.17
C ALA A 127 -12.28 -0.75 20.53
N ARG A 128 -12.26 -0.46 19.23
CA ARG A 128 -13.45 -0.07 18.47
C ARG A 128 -14.42 -1.24 18.30
N GLU A 129 -13.91 -2.43 17.99
CA GLU A 129 -14.71 -3.66 17.89
C GLU A 129 -15.35 -4.04 19.24
N GLU A 130 -14.59 -3.96 20.33
CA GLU A 130 -15.09 -4.19 21.69
C GLU A 130 -16.19 -3.18 22.04
N ALA A 131 -15.98 -1.89 21.75
CA ALA A 131 -16.99 -0.85 21.97
C ALA A 131 -18.25 -1.06 21.11
N GLN A 132 -18.11 -1.51 19.87
CA GLN A 132 -19.23 -1.85 18.99
C GLN A 132 -20.01 -3.08 19.49
N ARG A 133 -19.33 -4.10 20.03
CA ARG A 133 -19.98 -5.28 20.63
C ARG A 133 -20.79 -4.90 21.86
N VAL A 134 -20.22 -4.10 22.77
CA VAL A 134 -20.92 -3.65 23.99
C VAL A 134 -22.12 -2.76 23.67
N ALA A 135 -22.07 -1.96 22.59
CA ALA A 135 -23.19 -1.13 22.17
C ALA A 135 -24.31 -1.89 21.43
N ALA A 136 -24.03 -3.11 20.97
CA ALA A 136 -24.99 -3.96 20.27
C ALA A 136 -25.69 -4.97 21.20
N GLU A 137 -25.24 -5.09 22.45
CA GLU A 137 -25.84 -5.87 23.55
C GLU A 137 -26.74 -4.98 24.41
#